data_AF-A0A6A7C9H4-F1
#
_entry.id   AF-A0A6A7C9H4-F1
#
_cell.length_a   1.000
_cell.length_b   1.000
_cell.length_c   1.000
_cell.angle_alpha   90.00
_cell.angle_beta   90.00
_cell.angle_gamma   90.00
#
_symmetry.space_group_name_H-M   'P 1'
#
loop_
_entity.id
_entity.type
_entity.pdbx_description
1 polymer ?
#
loop_
_entity_poly.entity_id
_entity_poly.type
_entity_poly.pdbx_seq_one_letter_code
_entity_poly.pdbx_strand_id
1 'polypeptide(L)'
;MKPTLILAFLAGAYALTDEEHCHKKNKYAPEVIRQLCNTDTMRVPNSRAFAGITNQGAMVTIDGTTCKSEWIPQKYCLSQFFNMCAHGDRNGQATASYGTHGCQKWQIQGIGKYSYVGGW
;
A
#
# COMPACT_ATOMS: atom_id res chain seq x y z
N MET A 1 -25.70 41.06 36.78
CA MET A 1 -25.68 40.35 35.49
C MET A 1 -24.50 39.38 35.52
N LYS A 2 -24.74 38.05 35.44
CA LYS A 2 -23.68 37.03 35.51
C LYS A 2 -23.27 36.64 34.09
N PRO A 3 -21.97 36.62 33.73
CA PRO A 3 -21.55 36.18 32.42
C PRO A 3 -21.54 34.65 32.40
N THR A 4 -22.34 34.05 31.53
CA THR A 4 -22.29 32.62 31.23
C THR A 4 -21.18 32.39 30.22
N LEU A 5 -20.10 31.73 30.64
CA LEU A 5 -18.97 31.38 29.79
C LEU A 5 -19.31 30.08 29.05
N ILE A 6 -19.46 30.15 27.73
CA ILE A 6 -19.70 28.96 26.88
C ILE A 6 -18.35 28.34 26.53
N LEU A 7 -18.07 27.14 27.06
CA LEU A 7 -16.94 26.31 26.63
C LEU A 7 -17.29 25.64 25.29
N ALA A 8 -16.61 26.01 24.22
CA ALA A 8 -16.67 25.29 22.95
C ALA A 8 -15.69 24.11 22.99
N PHE A 9 -16.19 22.87 23.02
CA PHE A 9 -15.39 21.68 22.79
C PHE A 9 -15.15 21.52 21.27
N LEU A 10 -13.92 21.75 20.83
CA LEU A 10 -13.48 21.39 19.47
C LEU A 10 -13.28 19.87 19.40
N ALA A 11 -14.26 19.15 18.85
CA ALA A 11 -14.06 17.76 18.46
C ALA A 11 -13.19 17.73 17.19
N GLY A 12 -11.89 17.45 17.34
CA GLY A 12 -11.01 17.19 16.20
C GLY A 12 -11.35 15.84 15.56
N ALA A 13 -11.72 15.82 14.29
CA ALA A 13 -11.84 14.57 13.53
C ALA A 13 -10.43 14.05 13.23
N TYR A 14 -10.07 12.86 13.73
CA TYR A 14 -8.84 12.17 13.35
C TYR A 14 -9.06 11.49 11.99
N ALA A 15 -8.27 11.86 10.97
CA ALA A 15 -8.22 11.11 9.73
C ALA A 15 -7.49 9.78 9.98
N LEU A 16 -8.12 8.67 9.58
CA LEU A 16 -7.47 7.36 9.62
C LEU A 16 -6.29 7.34 8.65
N THR A 17 -5.22 6.67 9.06
CA THR A 17 -4.03 6.46 8.23
C THR A 17 -4.32 5.53 7.05
N ASP A 18 -3.51 5.60 6.00
CA ASP A 18 -3.62 4.70 4.84
C ASP A 18 -3.45 3.23 5.27
N GLU A 19 -2.61 2.96 6.25
CA GLU A 19 -2.42 1.61 6.80
C GLU A 19 -3.69 1.09 7.48
N GLU A 20 -4.38 1.93 8.27
CA GLU A 20 -5.66 1.56 8.90
C GLU A 20 -6.77 1.35 7.87
N HIS A 21 -6.84 2.23 6.85
CA HIS A 21 -7.78 2.04 5.73
C HIS A 21 -7.47 0.76 4.94
N CYS A 22 -6.19 0.50 4.68
CA CYS A 22 -5.75 -0.73 4.03
C CYS A 22 -6.17 -1.97 4.83
N HIS A 23 -5.92 -1.99 6.14
CA HIS A 23 -6.32 -3.09 7.00
C HIS A 23 -7.83 -3.34 6.98
N LYS A 24 -8.66 -2.28 6.92
CA LYS A 24 -10.11 -2.40 6.79
C LYS A 24 -10.55 -3.03 5.45
N LYS A 25 -9.85 -2.71 4.35
CA LYS A 25 -10.14 -3.27 3.02
C LYS A 25 -9.62 -4.69 2.85
N ASN A 26 -8.42 -4.95 3.34
CA ASN A 26 -7.77 -6.26 3.28
C ASN A 26 -6.87 -6.45 4.51
N LYS A 27 -7.37 -7.21 5.50
CA LYS A 27 -6.62 -7.51 6.73
C LYS A 27 -5.29 -8.23 6.50
N TYR A 28 -5.09 -8.84 5.33
CA TYR A 28 -3.89 -9.59 4.98
C TYR A 28 -2.82 -8.75 4.28
N ALA A 29 -3.21 -7.67 3.60
CA ALA A 29 -2.29 -6.82 2.84
C ALA A 29 -1.21 -6.14 3.70
N PRO A 30 -1.50 -5.58 4.89
CA PRO A 30 -0.49 -4.92 5.71
C PRO A 30 0.70 -5.81 6.06
N GLU A 31 0.47 -7.10 6.31
CA GLU A 31 1.55 -8.05 6.63
C GLU A 31 2.52 -8.20 5.46
N VAL A 32 2.01 -8.54 4.27
CA VAL A 32 2.85 -8.78 3.09
C VAL A 32 3.53 -7.49 2.59
N ILE A 33 2.88 -6.33 2.74
CA ILE A 33 3.48 -5.01 2.48
C ILE A 33 4.69 -4.80 3.39
N ARG A 34 4.52 -4.95 4.71
CA ARG A 34 5.62 -4.76 5.66
C ARG A 34 6.75 -5.77 5.41
N GLN A 35 6.43 -7.02 5.09
CA GLN A 35 7.43 -8.03 4.77
C GLN A 35 8.23 -7.69 3.50
N LEU A 36 7.57 -7.29 2.41
CA LEU A 36 8.25 -6.90 1.18
C LEU A 36 9.18 -5.70 1.43
N CYS A 37 8.66 -4.68 2.11
CA CYS A 37 9.37 -3.44 2.44
C CYS A 37 10.33 -3.56 3.63
N ASN A 38 10.51 -4.72 4.25
CA ASN A 38 11.43 -4.88 5.39
C ASN A 38 12.91 -4.96 4.95
N THR A 39 13.38 -3.91 4.30
CA THR A 39 14.76 -3.74 3.86
C THR A 39 15.02 -2.26 3.57
N ASP A 40 16.19 -1.77 3.95
CA ASP A 40 16.70 -0.42 3.67
C ASP A 40 17.41 -0.33 2.31
N THR A 41 17.67 -1.48 1.68
CA THR A 41 18.53 -1.65 0.51
C THR A 41 17.76 -2.09 -0.74
N MET A 42 16.42 -2.01 -0.73
CA MET A 42 15.60 -2.35 -1.89
C MET A 42 16.00 -1.53 -3.12
N ARG A 43 16.49 -2.19 -4.16
CA ARG A 43 16.70 -1.60 -5.48
C ARG A 43 16.05 -2.46 -6.55
N VAL A 44 15.34 -1.86 -7.49
CA VAL A 44 14.80 -2.56 -8.66
C VAL A 44 15.70 -2.41 -9.88
N PRO A 45 15.78 -3.39 -10.79
CA PRO A 45 15.12 -4.71 -10.72
C PRO A 45 15.60 -5.56 -9.53
N ASN A 46 14.67 -6.28 -8.92
CA ASN A 46 14.92 -7.12 -7.75
C ASN A 46 14.14 -8.43 -7.89
N SER A 47 14.81 -9.59 -7.82
CA SER A 47 14.13 -10.88 -8.00
C SER A 47 13.09 -11.16 -6.90
N ARG A 48 13.37 -10.77 -5.65
CA ARG A 48 12.43 -10.92 -4.53
C ARG A 48 11.22 -10.01 -4.69
N ALA A 49 11.42 -8.75 -5.09
CA ALA A 49 10.29 -7.84 -5.30
C ALA A 49 9.45 -8.21 -6.52
N PHE A 50 10.08 -8.73 -7.58
CA PHE A 50 9.40 -9.23 -8.77
C PHE A 50 8.57 -10.48 -8.48
N ALA A 51 9.15 -11.47 -7.77
CA ALA A 51 8.42 -12.66 -7.32
C ALA A 51 7.29 -12.31 -6.34
N GLY A 52 7.50 -11.27 -5.54
CA GLY A 52 6.53 -10.76 -4.58
C GLY A 52 6.53 -11.51 -3.26
N ILE A 53 5.76 -10.97 -2.32
CA ILE A 53 5.44 -11.61 -1.05
C ILE A 53 3.94 -11.87 -1.03
N THR A 54 3.55 -13.09 -0.65
CA THR A 54 2.15 -13.53 -0.62
C THR A 54 1.81 -14.20 0.69
N ASN A 55 0.56 -14.08 1.10
CA ASN A 55 -0.06 -14.89 2.14
C ASN A 55 -1.44 -15.38 1.65
N GLN A 56 -2.26 -15.88 2.57
CA GLN A 56 -3.59 -16.43 2.32
C GLN A 56 -4.65 -15.45 1.77
N GLY A 57 -4.32 -14.17 1.59
CA GLY A 57 -5.29 -13.13 1.25
C GLY A 57 -4.76 -11.99 0.38
N ALA A 58 -3.45 -11.84 0.25
CA ALA A 58 -2.84 -10.78 -0.53
C ALA A 58 -1.48 -11.21 -1.10
N MET A 59 -1.15 -10.66 -2.26
CA MET A 59 0.17 -10.70 -2.87
C MET A 59 0.59 -9.29 -3.26
N VAL A 60 1.84 -8.92 -2.99
CA VAL A 60 2.42 -7.64 -3.39
C VAL A 60 3.69 -7.84 -4.20
N THR A 61 3.81 -7.12 -5.31
CA THR A 61 4.94 -7.19 -6.24
C THR A 61 5.41 -5.82 -6.68
N ILE A 62 6.68 -5.73 -7.06
CA ILE A 62 7.27 -4.60 -7.78
C ILE A 62 8.06 -5.16 -8.96
N ASP A 63 7.58 -4.89 -10.17
CA ASP A 63 8.31 -5.12 -11.41
C ASP A 63 9.03 -3.84 -11.82
N GLY A 64 10.36 -3.86 -11.77
CA GLY A 64 11.21 -2.80 -12.33
C GLY A 64 12.21 -3.34 -13.35
N THR A 65 11.86 -4.42 -14.07
CA THR A 65 12.71 -5.02 -15.11
C THR A 65 13.09 -4.05 -16.23
N THR A 66 12.24 -3.05 -16.48
CA THR A 66 12.47 -1.99 -17.46
C THR A 66 13.24 -0.78 -16.89
N CYS A 67 13.51 -0.76 -15.58
CA CYS A 67 14.20 0.34 -14.92
C CYS A 67 15.73 0.23 -15.03
N LYS A 68 16.40 1.38 -15.01
CA LYS A 68 17.78 1.42 -14.50
C LYS A 68 17.77 1.10 -13.00
N SER A 69 18.91 0.70 -12.43
CA SER A 69 18.95 0.35 -11.01
C SER A 69 18.52 1.53 -10.14
N GLU A 70 17.35 1.41 -9.51
CA GLU A 70 16.72 2.48 -8.73
C GLU A 70 16.49 2.03 -7.30
N TRP A 71 16.93 2.85 -6.35
CA TRP A 71 16.68 2.62 -4.93
C TRP A 71 15.25 3.03 -4.56
N ILE A 72 14.61 2.18 -3.78
CA ILE A 72 13.29 2.41 -3.19
C ILE A 72 13.50 2.49 -1.68
N PRO A 73 13.51 3.70 -1.09
CA PRO A 73 13.66 3.83 0.36
C PRO A 73 12.48 3.16 1.07
N GLN A 74 12.74 2.45 2.17
CA GLN A 74 11.73 1.72 2.94
C GLN A 74 10.47 2.54 3.23
N LYS A 75 10.65 3.80 3.65
CA LYS A 75 9.54 4.72 3.93
C LYS A 75 8.60 4.89 2.72
N TYR A 76 9.16 5.05 1.52
CA TYR A 76 8.37 5.18 0.30
C TYR A 76 7.76 3.84 -0.12
N CYS A 77 8.46 2.73 0.09
CA CYS A 77 7.88 1.39 -0.12
C CYS A 77 6.60 1.22 0.68
N LEU A 78 6.65 1.50 1.99
CA LEU A 78 5.50 1.41 2.88
C LEU A 78 4.40 2.40 2.49
N SER A 79 4.75 3.69 2.34
CA SER A 79 3.73 4.72 2.09
C SER A 79 3.00 4.51 0.76
N GLN A 80 3.72 4.14 -0.30
CA GLN A 80 3.10 3.92 -1.61
C GLN A 80 2.17 2.70 -1.59
N PHE A 81 2.61 1.58 -1.02
CA PHE A 81 1.75 0.38 -0.94
C PHE A 81 0.53 0.60 -0.03
N PHE A 82 0.69 1.25 1.12
CA PHE A 82 -0.46 1.53 1.97
C PHE A 82 -1.44 2.48 1.30
N ASN A 83 -0.95 3.52 0.61
CA ASN A 83 -1.79 4.43 -0.16
C ASN A 83 -2.55 3.68 -1.27
N MET A 84 -1.85 2.85 -2.05
CA MET A 84 -2.45 1.98 -3.07
C MET A 84 -3.55 1.09 -2.49
N CYS A 85 -3.31 0.47 -1.35
CA CYS A 85 -4.28 -0.41 -0.69
C CYS A 85 -5.49 0.37 -0.15
N ALA A 86 -5.25 1.51 0.52
CA ALA A 86 -6.29 2.36 1.08
C ALA A 86 -7.23 2.92 -0.01
N HIS A 87 -6.69 3.29 -1.17
CA HIS A 87 -7.42 3.94 -2.25
C HIS A 87 -7.72 3.03 -3.45
N GLY A 88 -7.27 1.78 -3.42
CA GLY A 88 -7.58 0.76 -4.43
C GLY A 88 -9.04 0.35 -4.43
N ASP A 89 -9.34 -0.78 -5.05
CA ASP A 89 -10.71 -1.31 -5.10
C ASP A 89 -11.29 -1.62 -3.71
N ARG A 90 -12.52 -2.16 -3.68
CA ARG A 90 -13.20 -2.52 -2.43
C ARG A 90 -12.44 -3.57 -1.58
N ASN A 91 -11.50 -4.30 -2.17
CA ASN A 91 -10.67 -5.33 -1.55
C ASN A 91 -9.21 -4.88 -1.37
N GLY A 92 -8.90 -3.59 -1.59
CA GLY A 92 -7.54 -3.05 -1.48
C GLY A 92 -6.60 -3.47 -2.62
N GLN A 93 -7.12 -3.99 -3.72
CA GLN A 93 -6.34 -4.30 -4.91
C GLN A 93 -6.06 -3.02 -5.69
N ALA A 94 -4.84 -2.91 -6.21
CA ALA A 94 -4.40 -1.74 -6.96
C ALA A 94 -3.20 -2.08 -7.84
N THR A 95 -3.05 -1.31 -8.92
CA THR A 95 -1.82 -1.25 -9.72
C THR A 95 -1.43 0.21 -9.86
N ALA A 96 -0.15 0.50 -9.72
CA ALA A 96 0.40 1.86 -9.86
C ALA A 96 1.77 1.83 -10.53
N SER A 97 2.21 2.98 -11.02
CA SER A 97 3.52 3.16 -11.62
C SER A 97 4.31 4.24 -10.89
N TYR A 98 5.55 3.92 -10.52
CA TYR A 98 6.46 4.79 -9.79
C TYR A 98 7.88 4.73 -10.37
N GLY A 99 8.82 5.44 -9.76
CA GLY A 99 10.20 5.53 -10.21
C GLY A 99 10.38 6.45 -11.41
N THR A 100 11.61 6.50 -11.94
CA THR A 100 11.93 7.42 -13.05
C THR A 100 11.15 7.02 -14.28
N HIS A 101 10.38 7.97 -14.83
CA HIS A 101 9.49 7.74 -15.98
C HIS A 101 8.44 6.64 -15.76
N GLY A 102 8.10 6.31 -14.50
CA GLY A 102 7.09 5.29 -14.20
C GLY A 102 7.52 3.87 -14.53
N CYS A 103 8.83 3.59 -14.59
CA CYS A 103 9.35 2.29 -14.99
C CYS A 103 9.02 1.16 -14.00
N GLN A 104 8.71 1.50 -12.74
CA GLN A 104 8.39 0.54 -11.70
C GLN A 104 6.87 0.28 -11.68
N LYS A 105 6.43 -0.95 -11.92
CA LYS A 105 5.03 -1.37 -11.82
C LYS A 105 4.79 -2.07 -10.49
N TRP A 106 3.90 -1.51 -9.69
CA TRP A 106 3.60 -1.98 -8.34
C TRP A 106 2.20 -2.57 -8.35
N GLN A 107 2.00 -3.72 -7.69
CA GLN A 107 0.69 -4.38 -7.66
C GLN A 107 0.36 -4.92 -6.27
N ILE A 108 -0.92 -4.85 -5.94
CA ILE A 108 -1.56 -5.52 -4.81
C ILE A 108 -2.68 -6.38 -5.39
N GLN A 109 -2.59 -7.69 -5.21
CA GLN A 109 -3.57 -8.65 -5.70
C GLN A 109 -4.23 -9.36 -4.51
N GLY A 110 -5.54 -9.64 -4.59
CA GLY A 110 -6.24 -10.46 -3.62
C GLY A 110 -6.11 -11.94 -3.93
N ILE A 111 -5.66 -12.75 -2.97
CA ILE A 111 -5.47 -14.19 -3.13
C ILE A 111 -6.53 -14.94 -2.29
N GLY A 112 -7.55 -15.53 -2.92
CA GLY A 112 -8.62 -16.31 -2.24
C GLY A 112 -10.01 -15.66 -2.27
N LYS A 113 -11.07 -16.52 -2.39
CA LYS A 113 -12.56 -16.32 -2.58
C LYS A 113 -13.11 -15.13 -3.38
N TYR A 114 -12.34 -14.08 -3.63
CA TYR A 114 -12.65 -12.92 -4.44
C TYR A 114 -11.59 -12.66 -5.53
N SER A 115 -10.71 -13.63 -5.79
CA SER A 115 -9.88 -13.65 -7.01
C SER A 115 -10.78 -13.92 -8.21
N TYR A 116 -11.57 -12.92 -8.61
CA TYR A 116 -12.12 -12.86 -9.96
C TYR A 116 -10.93 -12.60 -10.89
N VAL A 117 -10.38 -13.70 -11.41
CA VAL A 117 -9.74 -13.70 -12.72
C VAL A 117 -10.83 -13.38 -13.76
N GLY A 118 -10.75 -12.20 -14.35
CA GLY A 118 -11.59 -11.73 -15.45
C GLY A 118 -11.25 -10.27 -15.68
N GLY A 119 -10.33 -9.91 -16.56
CA GLY A 119 -10.34 -10.29 -17.98
C GLY A 119 -11.32 -9.35 -18.67
N TRP A 120 -10.85 -8.19 -19.13
CA TRP A 120 -10.74 -7.71 -20.52
C TRP A 120 -9.83 -6.47 -20.50
#